data_AF-A0A5C8TXH3-F1
#
_entry.id   AF-A0A5C8TXH3-F1
#
_cell.length_a   1.000
_cell.length_b   1.000
_cell.length_c   1.000
_cell.angle_alpha   90.00
_cell.angle_beta   90.00
_cell.angle_gamma   90.00
#
_symmetry.space_group_name_H-M   'P 1'
#
loop_
_entity.id
_entity.type
_entity.pdbx_description
1 polymer ?
#
loop_
_entity_poly.entity_id
_entity_poly.type
_entity_poly.pdbx_seq_one_letter_code
_entity_poly.pdbx_strand_id
1 'polypeptide(L)'
;MTATVLPFRFARRLPQIRKTAGYMVSVPANHAEGHLREQLRRLEDGLRKKGVAELLIRSEVGSYEGAIRAHLWRLLISQGGAA
;
A
#
# COMPACT_ATOMS: atom_id res chain seq x y z
N MET A 1 -23.00 18.85 -16.76
CA MET A 1 -21.76 18.15 -17.17
C MET A 1 -21.19 17.45 -15.96
N THR A 2 -21.18 16.13 -15.93
CA THR A 2 -20.66 15.34 -14.80
C THR A 2 -19.29 14.76 -15.16
N ALA A 3 -18.24 15.27 -14.50
CA ALA A 3 -16.91 14.69 -14.63
C ALA A 3 -16.80 13.48 -13.69
N THR A 4 -16.55 12.29 -14.24
CA THR A 4 -16.26 11.09 -13.43
C THR A 4 -14.82 11.16 -12.96
N VAL A 5 -14.62 11.34 -11.66
CA VAL A 5 -13.30 11.20 -11.03
C VAL A 5 -12.87 9.74 -11.18
N LEU A 6 -11.92 9.47 -12.07
CA LEU A 6 -11.24 8.19 -12.13
C LEU A 6 -10.35 8.08 -10.88
N PRO A 7 -10.58 7.11 -9.98
CA PRO A 7 -9.72 6.95 -8.82
C PRO A 7 -8.31 6.65 -9.32
N PHE A 8 -7.33 7.45 -8.87
CA PHE A 8 -5.91 7.14 -9.02
C PHE A 8 -5.60 5.91 -8.17
N ARG A 9 -5.98 4.72 -8.67
CA ARG A 9 -5.92 3.47 -7.89
C ARG A 9 -4.51 3.24 -7.39
N PHE A 10 -4.25 3.50 -6.12
CA PHE A 10 -2.91 3.34 -5.54
C PHE A 10 -2.45 1.89 -5.63
N ALA A 11 -3.40 0.94 -5.60
CA ALA A 11 -3.18 -0.48 -5.87
C ALA A 11 -2.56 -0.80 -7.24
N ARG A 12 -2.58 0.14 -8.21
CA ARG A 12 -1.92 -0.02 -9.51
C ARG A 12 -0.48 0.50 -9.55
N ARG A 13 0.02 1.13 -8.47
CA ARG A 13 1.39 1.64 -8.38
C ARG A 13 2.38 0.52 -8.07
N LEU A 14 2.48 -0.45 -9.00
CA LEU A 14 3.27 -1.66 -8.84
C LEU A 14 4.73 -1.42 -8.42
N PRO A 15 5.46 -0.42 -8.94
CA PRO A 15 6.83 -0.17 -8.49
C PRO A 15 6.92 0.17 -6.99
N GLN A 16 5.98 0.99 -6.50
CA GLN A 16 5.93 1.39 -5.09
C GLN A 16 5.58 0.18 -4.20
N ILE A 17 4.57 -0.59 -4.62
CA ILE A 17 4.11 -1.81 -3.92
C ILE A 17 5.26 -2.80 -3.76
N ARG A 18 5.97 -3.08 -4.87
CA ARG A 18 7.13 -3.98 -4.88
C ARG A 18 8.24 -3.48 -3.97
N LYS A 19 8.55 -2.18 -4.02
CA LYS A 19 9.57 -1.56 -3.17
C LYS A 19 9.23 -1.69 -1.69
N THR A 20 8.00 -1.36 -1.30
CA THR A 20 7.57 -1.46 0.11
C THR A 20 7.56 -2.91 0.59
N ALA A 21 7.01 -3.84 -0.19
CA ALA A 21 7.00 -5.25 0.16
C ALA A 21 8.42 -5.84 0.24
N GLY A 22 9.31 -5.50 -0.70
CA GLY A 22 10.71 -5.92 -0.66
C GLY A 22 11.45 -5.39 0.58
N TYR A 23 11.21 -4.12 0.95
CA TYR A 23 11.73 -3.57 2.20
C TYR A 23 11.19 -4.33 3.42
N MET A 24 9.88 -4.62 3.46
CA MET A 24 9.26 -5.36 4.56
C MET A 24 9.84 -6.78 4.75
N VAL A 25 10.28 -7.46 3.68
CA VAL A 25 10.98 -8.76 3.78
C VAL A 25 12.39 -8.60 4.36
N SER A 26 13.04 -7.46 4.11
CA SER A 26 14.44 -7.23 4.53
C SER A 26 14.61 -6.81 6.00
N VAL A 27 13.52 -6.58 6.74
CA VAL A 27 13.56 -6.06 8.11
C VAL A 27 12.72 -6.92 9.07
N PRO A 28 12.98 -6.87 10.40
CA PRO A 28 12.16 -7.59 11.37
C PRO A 28 10.67 -7.21 11.28
N ALA A 29 9.78 -8.18 11.47
CA ALA A 29 8.33 -8.03 11.28
C ALA A 29 7.74 -6.81 12.03
N ASN A 30 8.16 -6.57 13.28
CA ASN A 30 7.71 -5.41 14.06
C ASN A 30 8.06 -4.08 13.39
N HIS A 31 9.26 -3.96 12.83
CA HIS A 31 9.69 -2.78 12.07
C HIS A 31 8.98 -2.68 10.72
N ALA A 32 8.77 -3.80 10.03
CA ALA A 32 8.05 -3.85 8.76
C ALA A 32 6.61 -3.33 8.91
N GLU A 33 5.87 -3.83 9.89
CA GLU A 33 4.48 -3.43 10.16
C GLU A 33 4.39 -1.99 10.67
N GLY A 34 5.37 -1.52 11.44
CA GLY A 34 5.48 -0.11 11.83
C GLY A 34 5.72 0.81 10.62
N HIS A 35 6.63 0.41 9.73
CA HIS A 35 6.91 1.15 8.49
C HIS A 35 5.68 1.24 7.59
N LEU A 36 4.96 0.12 7.39
CA LEU A 36 3.75 0.09 6.59
C LEU A 36 2.69 1.05 7.16
N ARG A 37 2.42 0.98 8.46
CA ARG A 37 1.46 1.88 9.15
C ARG A 37 1.81 3.35 8.95
N GLU A 38 3.09 3.71 9.11
CA GLU A 38 3.55 5.08 8.94
C GLU A 38 3.41 5.56 7.47
N GLN A 39 3.69 4.69 6.50
CA GLN A 39 3.50 5.01 5.07
C GLN A 39 2.02 5.25 4.74
N LEU A 40 1.12 4.40 5.24
CA LEU A 40 -0.32 4.55 5.03
C LEU A 40 -0.85 5.83 5.68
N ARG A 41 -0.41 6.14 6.91
CA ARG A 41 -0.76 7.38 7.61
C ARG A 41 -0.35 8.63 6.81
N ARG A 42 0.89 8.67 6.31
CA ARG A 42 1.37 9.79 5.48
C ARG A 42 0.57 9.94 4.18
N LEU A 43 0.18 8.82 3.57
CA LEU A 43 -0.66 8.81 2.39
C LEU A 43 -2.05 9.39 2.69
N GLU A 44 -2.70 8.92 3.75
CA GLU A 44 -3.98 9.45 4.23
C GLU A 44 -3.91 10.96 4.48
N ASP A 45 -2.94 11.41 5.27
CA ASP A 45 -2.78 12.82 5.61
C ASP A 45 -2.51 13.68 4.35
N GLY A 46 -1.73 13.14 3.41
CA GLY A 46 -1.49 13.79 2.12
C GLY A 46 -2.75 13.91 1.26
N LEU A 47 -3.65 12.91 1.30
CA LEU A 47 -4.93 12.95 0.57
C LEU A 47 -5.95 13.88 1.26
N ARG A 48 -6.02 13.87 2.60
CA ARG A 48 -6.85 14.79 3.37
C ARG A 48 -6.48 16.25 3.09
N LYS A 49 -5.18 16.56 3.10
CA LYS A 49 -4.67 17.90 2.75
C LYS A 49 -5.03 18.35 1.34
N LYS A 50 -5.24 17.41 0.42
CA LYS A 50 -5.67 17.68 -0.97
C LYS A 50 -7.19 17.79 -1.13
N GLY A 51 -7.95 17.70 -0.04
CA GLY A 51 -9.42 17.80 -0.07
C GLY A 51 -10.11 16.56 -0.65
N VAL A 52 -9.44 15.40 -0.67
CA VAL A 52 -10.05 14.16 -1.14
C VAL A 52 -11.10 13.69 -0.14
N ALA A 53 -12.26 13.25 -0.63
CA ALA A 53 -13.35 12.77 0.20
C ALA A 53 -12.91 11.57 1.07
N GLU A 54 -13.22 11.59 2.37
CA GLU A 54 -12.77 10.60 3.35
C GLU A 54 -13.16 9.15 2.95
N LEU A 55 -14.35 8.95 2.38
CA LEU A 55 -14.78 7.64 1.86
C LEU A 55 -13.85 7.12 0.76
N LEU A 56 -13.40 8.00 -0.14
CA LEU A 56 -12.48 7.65 -1.21
C LEU A 56 -11.10 7.33 -0.63
N ILE A 57 -10.62 8.12 0.34
CA ILE A 57 -9.35 7.88 1.04
C ILE A 57 -9.34 6.47 1.65
N ARG A 58 -10.37 6.11 2.42
CA ARG A 58 -10.47 4.78 3.04
C ARG A 58 -10.42 3.65 2.02
N SER A 59 -11.17 3.79 0.92
CA SER A 59 -11.20 2.77 -0.14
C SER A 59 -9.84 2.61 -0.83
N GLU A 60 -9.14 3.71 -1.09
CA GLU A 60 -7.86 3.72 -1.79
C GLU A 60 -6.72 3.21 -0.91
N VAL A 61 -6.69 3.62 0.35
CA VAL A 61 -5.69 3.19 1.34
C VAL A 61 -5.84 1.71 1.64
N GLY A 62 -7.07 1.22 1.87
CA GLY A 62 -7.32 -0.20 2.06
C GLY A 62 -6.93 -1.04 0.84
N SER A 63 -7.24 -0.55 -0.37
CA SER A 63 -6.83 -1.22 -1.62
C SER A 63 -5.31 -1.27 -1.77
N TYR A 64 -4.61 -0.19 -1.38
CA TYR A 64 -3.16 -0.12 -1.46
C TYR A 64 -2.47 -1.03 -0.42
N GLU A 65 -2.94 -1.02 0.82
CA GLU A 65 -2.46 -1.93 1.86
C GLU A 65 -2.64 -3.39 1.45
N GLY A 66 -3.84 -3.75 0.97
CA GLY A 66 -4.14 -5.10 0.48
C GLY A 66 -3.20 -5.53 -0.64
N ALA A 67 -2.89 -4.63 -1.59
CA ALA A 67 -1.97 -4.92 -2.68
C ALA A 67 -0.52 -5.13 -2.19
N ILE A 68 -0.05 -4.35 -1.21
CA ILE A 68 1.26 -4.54 -0.56
C ILE A 68 1.30 -5.89 0.15
N ARG A 69 0.32 -6.18 1.02
CA ARG A 69 0.27 -7.43 1.78
C ARG A 69 0.20 -8.64 0.85
N ALA A 70 -0.59 -8.59 -0.22
CA ALA A 70 -0.64 -9.66 -1.21
C ALA A 70 0.70 -9.86 -1.93
N HIS A 71 1.45 -8.78 -2.21
CA HIS A 71 2.78 -8.91 -2.79
C HIS A 71 3.81 -9.44 -1.79
N LEU A 72 3.75 -8.99 -0.54
CA LEU A 72 4.57 -9.51 0.56
C LEU A 72 4.37 -11.03 0.74
N TRP A 73 3.13 -11.50 0.77
CA TRP A 73 2.82 -12.93 0.84
C TRP A 73 3.45 -13.72 -0.31
N ARG A 74 3.38 -13.21 -1.55
CA ARG A 74 4.05 -13.85 -2.69
C ARG A 74 5.56 -13.95 -2.49
N LEU A 75 6.21 -12.89 -2.00
CA LEU A 75 7.65 -12.92 -1.73
C LEU A 75 8.02 -13.95 -0.65
N LEU A 76 7.25 -14.01 0.44
CA LEU A 76 7.48 -14.95 1.53
C LEU A 76 7.30 -16.41 1.08
N ILE A 77 6.26 -16.69 0.28
CA ILE A 77 6.01 -18.02 -0.27
C ILE A 77 7.09 -18.41 -1.29
N SER A 78 7.45 -17.50 -2.21
CA SER A 78 8.48 -17.77 -3.22
C SER A 78 9.87 -18.01 -2.62
N GLN A 79 10.23 -17.36 -1.50
CA GLN A 79 11.51 -17.60 -0.83
C GLN A 79 11.52 -18.89 0.00
N GLY A 80 10.37 -19.33 0.51
CA GLY A 80 10.26 -20.58 1.28
C GLY A 80 10.25 -21.87 0.45
N GLY A 81 10.16 -21.77 -0.89
CA GLY A 81 10.12 -22.92 -1.80
C GLY A 81 11.47 -23.39 -2.35
N ALA A 82 12.56 -22.69 -2.03
CA ALA A 82 13.92 -23.13 -2.32
C ALA A 82 14.49 -23.83 -1.08
N ALA A 83 14.03 -25.05 -0.82
CA ALA A 83 14.60 -25.97 0.16
C ALA A 83 15.33 -27.10 -0.58
#